data_AF-A0A1J4UK61-F1
#
_entry.id   AF-A0A1J4UK61-F1
#
_cell.length_a   1.000
_cell.length_b   1.000
_cell.length_c   1.000
_cell.angle_alpha   90.00
_cell.angle_beta   90.00
_cell.angle_gamma   90.00
#
_symmetry.space_group_name_H-M   'P 1'
#
loop_
_entity.id
_entity.type
_entity.pdbx_description
1 polymer ?
#
loop_
_entity_poly.entity_id
_entity_poly.type
_entity_poly.pdbx_seq_one_letter_code
_entity_poly.pdbx_strand_id
1 'polypeptide(L)' 'MERVYTFNLREAYKKPYYKRANYAVRLLRKLVVRHLKSEDVKIDPALAEFVRASGQPKPRVKVKAAKFEGGTVKVQLA' A
#
# COMPACT_ATOMS: atom_id res chain seq x y z
N MET A 1 -16.10 -7.65 -2.78
CA MET A 1 -16.43 -6.32 -2.18
C MET A 1 -15.31 -5.35 -2.49
N GLU A 2 -15.65 -4.17 -3.02
CA GLU A 2 -14.70 -3.09 -3.30
C GLU A 2 -14.82 -2.00 -2.26
N ARG A 3 -13.69 -1.54 -1.72
CA ARG A 3 -13.65 -0.43 -0.77
C ARG A 3 -12.46 0.46 -1.09
N VAL A 4 -12.69 1.77 -1.03
CA VAL A 4 -11.62 2.77 -1.13
C VAL A 4 -11.11 3.06 0.26
N TYR A 5 -9.82 2.84 0.48
CA TYR A 5 -9.14 3.16 1.74
C TYR A 5 -8.12 4.27 1.53
N THR A 6 -7.94 5.10 2.54
CA THR A 6 -6.81 6.04 2.60
C THR A 6 -5.82 5.51 3.63
N PHE A 7 -4.65 5.04 3.18
CA PHE A 7 -3.60 4.56 4.06
C PHE A 7 -2.60 5.67 4.37
N ASN A 8 -2.24 5.79 5.65
CA ASN A 8 -1.21 6.72 6.10
C ASN A 8 0.15 6.01 6.08
N LEU A 9 1.09 6.53 5.27
CA LEU A 9 2.45 6.04 5.13
C LEU A 9 3.48 6.92 5.87
N ARG A 10 3.03 7.79 6.79
CA ARG A 10 3.88 8.73 7.54
C ARG A 10 5.01 8.03 8.31
N GLU A 11 4.83 6.77 8.72
CA GLU A 11 5.90 6.00 9.36
C GLU A 11 7.12 5.79 8.45
N ALA A 12 6.97 5.85 7.12
CA ALA A 12 8.10 5.78 6.20
C ALA A 12 9.07 6.95 6.37
N TYR A 13 8.60 8.11 6.84
CA TYR A 13 9.44 9.30 7.05
C TYR A 13 10.41 9.16 8.23
N LYS A 14 10.16 8.22 9.15
CA LYS A 14 11.09 7.88 10.23
C LYS A 14 12.37 7.23 9.71
N LYS A 15 12.37 6.73 8.46
CA LYS A 15 13.53 6.12 7.83
C LYS A 15 14.36 7.15 7.03
N PRO A 16 15.68 6.91 6.87
CA PRO A 16 16.52 7.72 6.00
C PRO A 16 15.94 7.81 4.58
N TYR A 17 16.13 8.94 3.92
CA TYR A 17 15.53 9.30 2.62
C TYR A 17 15.57 8.15 1.59
N TYR A 18 16.74 7.57 1.38
CA TYR A 18 16.98 6.50 0.41
C TYR A 18 16.24 5.18 0.70
N LYS A 19 15.77 4.95 1.94
CA LYS A 19 14.98 3.75 2.31
C LYS A 19 13.47 3.98 2.32
N ARG A 20 13.02 5.24 2.20
CA ARG A 20 11.61 5.60 2.44
C ARG A 20 10.67 4.93 1.45
N ALA A 21 10.98 4.94 0.17
CA ALA A 21 10.14 4.33 -0.87
C ALA A 21 9.94 2.82 -0.64
N ASN A 22 11.05 2.08 -0.42
CA ASN A 22 10.99 0.64 -0.16
C ASN A 22 10.25 0.32 1.15
N TYR A 23 10.43 1.15 2.19
CA TYR A 23 9.69 0.99 3.43
C TYR A 23 8.19 1.30 3.28
N ALA A 24 7.84 2.30 2.47
CA ALA A 24 6.45 2.68 2.21
C ALA A 24 5.65 1.54 1.55
N VAL A 25 6.25 0.82 0.59
CA VAL A 25 5.62 -0.36 -0.03
C VAL A 25 5.43 -1.49 1.00
N ARG A 26 6.44 -1.77 1.84
CA ARG A 26 6.31 -2.75 2.94
C ARG A 26 5.22 -2.35 3.94
N LEU A 27 5.15 -1.07 4.28
CA LEU A 27 4.17 -0.53 5.21
C LEU A 27 2.75 -0.64 4.65
N LEU A 28 2.59 -0.34 3.36
CA LEU A 28 1.32 -0.53 2.66
C LEU A 28 0.84 -1.98 2.78
N ARG A 29 1.72 -2.96 2.50
CA ARG A 29 1.39 -4.39 2.66
C ARG A 29 0.91 -4.70 4.08
N LYS A 30 1.62 -4.22 5.11
CA LYS A 30 1.25 -4.42 6.52
C LYS A 30 -0.12 -3.82 6.85
N LEU A 31 -0.40 -2.60 6.37
CA LEU A 31 -1.67 -1.93 6.63
C LEU A 31 -2.84 -2.65 5.97
N VAL A 32 -2.65 -3.15 4.75
CA VAL A 32 -3.66 -3.91 4.01
C VAL A 32 -3.96 -5.23 4.72
N VAL A 33 -2.93 -5.99 5.11
CA VAL A 33 -3.10 -7.24 5.90
C VAL A 33 -3.87 -6.97 7.20
N ARG A 34 -3.49 -5.92 7.93
CA ARG A 34 -4.14 -5.55 9.20
C ARG A 34 -5.62 -5.18 9.02
N HIS A 35 -5.95 -4.38 8.01
CA HIS A 35 -7.33 -3.88 7.83
C HIS A 35 -8.26 -4.90 7.16
N LEU A 36 -7.76 -5.70 6.21
CA LEU A 36 -8.59 -6.63 5.45
C LEU A 36 -8.56 -8.07 6.00
N LYS A 37 -7.71 -8.31 7.01
CA LYS A 37 -7.49 -9.63 7.64
C LYS A 37 -7.29 -10.71 6.56
N SER A 38 -6.38 -10.44 5.63
CA SER A 38 -6.11 -11.29 4.48
C SER A 38 -4.61 -11.55 4.40
N GLU A 39 -4.23 -12.81 4.25
CA GLU A 39 -2.81 -13.23 4.23
C GLU A 39 -2.19 -13.02 2.84
N ASP A 40 -2.99 -13.21 1.79
CA ASP A 40 -2.59 -13.01 0.39
C ASP A 40 -2.97 -11.62 -0.13
N VAL A 41 -1.99 -10.71 -0.03
CA VAL A 41 -2.07 -9.36 -0.60
C VAL A 41 -1.24 -9.28 -1.87
N LYS A 42 -1.91 -9.10 -3.01
CA LYS A 42 -1.30 -8.79 -4.30
C LYS A 42 -1.36 -7.29 -4.54
N ILE A 43 -0.21 -6.64 -4.42
CA ILE A 43 -0.04 -5.22 -4.74
C ILE A 43 0.21 -5.11 -6.23
N ASP A 44 -0.58 -4.28 -6.91
CA ASP A 44 -0.37 -4.01 -8.33
C ASP A 44 0.98 -3.29 -8.54
N PRO A 45 1.81 -3.72 -9.53
CA PRO A 45 3.08 -3.06 -9.83
C PRO A 45 2.95 -1.56 -10.04
N ALA A 46 1.86 -1.09 -10.66
CA ALA A 46 1.63 0.33 -10.91
C ALA A 46 1.53 1.14 -9.61
N LEU A 47 0.95 0.56 -8.56
CA LEU A 47 0.88 1.21 -7.25
C LEU A 47 2.27 1.26 -6.58
N ALA A 48 3.05 0.19 -6.69
CA ALA A 48 4.39 0.15 -6.14
C ALA A 48 5.32 1.15 -6.84
N GLU A 49 5.22 1.26 -8.16
CA GLU A 49 5.94 2.24 -8.97
C GLU A 49 5.50 3.65 -8.65
N PHE A 50 4.19 3.93 -8.55
CA PHE A 50 3.70 5.25 -8.15
C PHE A 50 4.24 5.71 -6.79
N VAL A 51 4.32 4.80 -5.82
CA VAL A 51 4.89 5.10 -4.49
C VAL A 51 6.39 5.35 -4.56
N ARG A 52 7.12 4.71 -5.48
CA ARG A 52 8.57 4.81 -5.63
C ARG A 52 9.00 5.97 -6.54
N ALA A 53 8.22 6.30 -7.56
CA ALA A 53 8.56 7.24 -8.63
C ALA A 53 8.82 8.67 -8.12
N SER A 54 8.14 9.11 -7.06
CA SER A 54 8.34 10.46 -6.52
C SER A 54 9.66 10.65 -5.75
N GLY A 55 10.49 9.61 -5.54
CA GLY A 55 11.70 9.67 -4.70
C GLY A 55 11.42 9.83 -3.20
N GLN A 56 10.32 10.51 -2.88
CA GLN A 56 9.74 10.69 -1.57
C GLN A 56 8.29 10.15 -1.58
N PRO A 57 7.98 9.13 -0.77
CA PRO A 57 6.65 8.53 -0.77
C PRO A 57 5.63 9.54 -0.21
N LYS A 58 4.45 9.58 -0.84
CA LYS A 58 3.35 10.40 -0.34
C LYS A 58 2.92 9.91 1.05
N PRO A 59 2.70 10.82 2.02
CA PRO A 59 2.34 10.43 3.39
C PRO A 59 0.94 9.83 3.49
N ARG A 60 0.06 10.07 2.52
CA ARG A 60 -1.29 9.50 2.42
C ARG A 60 -1.49 8.99 1.00
N VAL A 61 -1.95 7.76 0.85
CA VAL A 61 -2.24 7.16 -0.45
C VAL A 61 -3.67 6.64 -0.43
N LYS A 62 -4.46 7.07 -1.42
CA LYS A 62 -5.79 6.52 -1.68
C LYS A 62 -5.63 5.26 -2.52
N VAL A 63 -6.28 4.21 -2.07
CA VAL A 63 -6.09 2.87 -2.61
C VAL A 63 -7.44 2.19 -2.73
N LYS A 64 -7.74 1.64 -3.90
CA LYS A 64 -8.88 0.75 -4.11
C LYS A 64 -8.44 -0.66 -3.73
N ALA A 65 -9.09 -1.24 -2.72
CA ALA A 65 -8.90 -2.63 -2.34
C ALA A 65 -10.12 -3.44 -2.75
N ALA A 66 -9.90 -4.42 -3.62
CA ALA A 66 -10.90 -5.42 -3.99
C ALA A 66 -10.60 -6.71 -3.23
N LYS A 67 -11.52 -7.12 -2.34
CA LYS A 67 -11.45 -8.41 -1.65
C LYS A 67 -12.24 -9.43 -2.46
N PHE A 68 -11.54 -10.48 -2.90
CA PHE A 68 -12.13 -11.67 -3.53
C PHE A 68 -12.40 -12.73 -2.46
N GLU A 69 -13.43 -13.56 -2.66
CA GLU A 69 -13.90 -14.54 -1.67
C GLU A 69 -12.85 -15.60 -1.27
N GLY A 70 -11.84 -15.83 -2.12
CA GLY A 70 -10.70 -16.70 -1.82
C GLY A 70 -9.57 -16.06 -0.97
N GLY A 71 -9.86 -15.01 -0.20
CA GLY A 71 -8.87 -14.37 0.68
C GLY A 71 -7.80 -13.52 -0.03
N THR A 72 -7.83 -13.44 -1.36
CA THR A 72 -6.90 -12.60 -2.13
C THR A 72 -7.39 -11.16 -2.17
N VAL A 73 -6.51 -10.22 -1.82
CA VAL A 73 -6.77 -8.78 -1.98
C VAL A 73 -5.94 -8.25 -3.13
N LYS A 74 -6.61 -7.69 -4.15
CA LYS A 74 -5.95 -6.85 -5.16
C LYS A 74 -6.04 -5.39 -4.76
N VAL A 75 -4.91 -4.72 -4.85
CA VAL A 75 -4.72 -3.34 -4.39
C VAL A 75 -4.33 -2.49 -5.58
N GLN A 76 -5.24 -1.64 -6.06
CA GLN A 76 -5.04 -0.77 -7.23
C GLN A 76 -5.03 0.71 -6.84
N LEU A 77 -4.38 1.52 -7.68
CA LEU A 77 -4.43 2.98 -7.56
C LEU A 77 -5.89 3.43 -7.74
N ALA A 78 -6.36 4.28 -6.83
CA ALA A 78 -7.73 4.79 -6.87
C ALA A 78 -7.92 5.84 -7.98
#